data_AF-A0A533VIQ2-F1
#
_entry.id   AF-A0A533VIQ2-F1
#
_cell.length_a   1.000
_cell.length_b   1.000
_cell.length_c   1.000
_cell.angle_alpha   90.00
_cell.angle_beta   90.00
_cell.angle_gamma   90.00
#
_symmetry.space_group_name_H-M   'P 1'
#
loop_
_entity.id
_entity.type
_entity.pdbx_description
1 polymer ?
#
loop_
_entity_poly.entity_id
_entity_poly.type
_entity_poly.pdbx_seq_one_letter_code
_entity_poly.pdbx_strand_id
1 'polypeptide(L)'
;MTTKKILSAAIFGSVAKGEEREDSDIDLLVISDDFDHATGAVANAREEVALAFHSSLSPIIFTKKKFISKKNDDLVRSILSNHILVAGVELEKLK
;
A
#
# COMPACT_ATOMS: atom_id res chain seq x y z
N MET A 1 10.15 6.92 -22.33
CA MET A 1 8.92 6.40 -21.66
C MET A 1 9.12 6.57 -20.17
N THR A 2 8.32 7.40 -19.51
CA THR A 2 8.35 7.55 -18.05
C THR A 2 7.77 6.29 -17.44
N THR A 3 8.62 5.32 -17.13
CA THR A 3 8.23 4.19 -16.28
C THR A 3 7.78 4.76 -14.95
N LYS A 4 6.48 4.61 -14.63
CA LYS A 4 5.96 5.00 -13.32
C LYS A 4 6.71 4.19 -12.27
N LYS A 5 7.42 4.88 -11.38
CA LYS A 5 8.20 4.26 -10.33
C LYS A 5 7.30 3.63 -9.26
N ILE A 6 6.11 4.18 -9.02
CA ILE A 6 5.03 3.54 -8.25
C ILE A 6 3.95 3.07 -9.21
N LEU A 7 3.67 1.77 -9.22
CA LEU A 7 2.65 1.15 -10.08
C LEU A 7 1.25 1.23 -9.46
N SER A 8 1.16 1.00 -8.16
CA SER A 8 -0.08 1.06 -7.38
C SER A 8 0.21 1.33 -5.92
N ALA A 9 -0.69 2.03 -5.22
CA ALA A 9 -0.68 2.17 -3.77
C ALA A 9 -2.11 2.06 -3.24
N ALA A 10 -2.31 1.29 -2.17
CA ALA A 10 -3.62 1.03 -1.60
C ALA A 10 -3.56 0.91 -0.07
N ILE A 11 -4.51 1.53 0.62
CA ILE A 11 -4.71 1.32 2.05
C ILE A 11 -5.47 0.01 2.24
N PHE A 12 -5.06 -0.79 3.21
CA PHE A 12 -5.74 -2.03 3.58
C PHE A 12 -5.92 -2.09 5.11
N GLY A 13 -6.26 -3.27 5.64
CA GLY A 13 -6.33 -3.46 7.09
C GLY A 13 -7.60 -2.86 7.71
N SER A 14 -7.51 -2.43 8.96
CA SER A 14 -8.65 -1.96 9.75
C SER A 14 -9.32 -0.73 9.13
N VAL A 15 -8.53 0.23 8.63
CA VAL A 15 -9.02 1.44 7.97
C VAL A 15 -9.86 1.12 6.74
N ALA A 16 -9.41 0.17 5.91
CA ALA A 16 -10.18 -0.24 4.74
C ALA A 16 -11.47 -1.01 5.10
N LYS A 17 -11.57 -1.53 6.32
CA LYS A 17 -12.74 -2.26 6.83
C LYS A 17 -13.69 -1.40 7.68
N GLY A 18 -13.30 -0.17 8.05
CA GLY A 18 -14.04 0.64 9.01
C GLY A 18 -13.96 0.10 10.45
N GLU A 19 -12.92 -0.68 10.76
CA GLU A 19 -12.68 -1.31 12.06
C GLU A 19 -11.51 -0.64 12.81
N GLU A 20 -11.04 0.51 12.33
CA GLU A 20 -9.97 1.27 12.96
C GLU A 20 -10.39 1.83 14.32
N ARG A 21 -9.41 1.96 15.20
CA ARG A 21 -9.49 2.64 16.50
C ARG A 21 -8.64 3.90 16.47
N GLU A 22 -8.83 4.79 17.44
CA GLU A 22 -8.06 6.05 17.55
C GLU A 22 -6.53 5.84 17.56
N ASP A 23 -6.06 4.67 18.00
CA ASP A 23 -4.65 4.29 18.07
C ASP A 23 -4.18 3.38 16.92
N SER A 24 -5.00 3.19 15.89
CA SER A 24 -4.68 2.26 14.80
C SER A 24 -3.68 2.85 13.82
N ASP A 25 -2.72 2.02 13.41
CA ASP A 25 -1.85 2.32 12.29
C ASP A 25 -2.61 2.24 10.96
N ILE A 26 -2.15 3.00 9.98
CA ILE A 26 -2.64 2.95 8.60
C ILE A 26 -1.78 1.96 7.82
N ASP A 27 -2.36 0.82 7.45
CA ASP A 27 -1.70 -0.18 6.63
C ASP A 27 -1.68 0.25 5.14
N LEU A 28 -0.48 0.32 4.54
CA LEU A 28 -0.31 0.78 3.16
C LEU A 28 0.43 -0.27 2.32
N LEU A 29 -0.19 -0.75 1.25
CA LEU A 29 0.48 -1.54 0.23
C LEU A 29 1.01 -0.61 -0.86
N VAL A 30 2.27 -0.78 -1.25
CA VAL A 30 2.89 -0.11 -2.40
C VAL A 30 3.44 -1.15 -3.35
N ILE A 31 3.05 -1.06 -4.62
CA ILE A 31 3.57 -1.88 -5.71
C ILE A 31 4.57 -1.08 -6.53
N SER A 32 5.83 -1.48 -6.50
CA SER A 32 6.94 -0.83 -7.20
C SER A 32 8.05 -1.82 -7.54
N ASP A 33 8.59 -1.72 -8.76
CA ASP A 33 9.82 -2.42 -9.14
C ASP A 33 11.08 -1.54 -8.88
N ASP A 34 10.92 -0.29 -8.44
CA ASP A 34 11.96 0.63 -7.97
C ASP A 34 11.84 0.79 -6.44
N PHE A 35 12.56 -0.06 -5.70
CA PHE A 35 12.45 -0.16 -4.24
C PHE A 35 12.98 1.09 -3.52
N ASP A 36 14.07 1.68 -4.00
CA ASP A 36 14.67 2.87 -3.41
C ASP A 36 13.73 4.07 -3.53
N HIS A 37 13.14 4.26 -4.71
CA HIS A 37 12.14 5.30 -4.90
C HIS A 37 10.89 5.07 -4.05
N ALA A 38 10.41 3.83 -3.97
CA ALA A 38 9.25 3.50 -3.14
C ALA A 38 9.50 3.77 -1.65
N THR A 39 10.68 3.39 -1.15
CA THR A 39 11.06 3.63 0.24
C THR A 39 11.15 5.13 0.53
N GLY A 40 11.74 5.93 -0.37
CA GLY A 40 11.80 7.38 -0.21
C GLY A 40 10.42 8.05 -0.23
N ALA A 41 9.55 7.65 -1.17
CA ALA A 41 8.18 8.17 -1.23
C ALA A 41 7.36 7.82 0.02
N VAL A 42 7.50 6.58 0.49
CA VAL A 42 6.86 6.12 1.73
C VAL A 42 7.39 6.87 2.94
N ALA A 43 8.69 7.10 3.06
CA ALA A 43 9.26 7.84 4.18
C ALA A 43 8.66 9.25 4.31
N ASN A 44 8.55 9.98 3.20
CA ASN A 44 7.92 11.30 3.18
C ASN A 44 6.42 11.20 3.57
N ALA A 45 5.70 10.22 3.03
CA ALA A 45 4.29 10.00 3.37
C ALA A 45 4.09 9.65 4.85
N ARG A 46 5.00 8.91 5.48
CA ARG A 46 4.94 8.59 6.92
C ARG A 46 5.03 9.85 7.77
N GLU A 47 5.90 10.79 7.40
CA GLU A 47 6.04 12.07 8.11
C GLU A 47 4.77 12.93 7.97
N GLU A 48 4.25 13.07 6.75
CA GLU A 48 3.02 13.83 6.50
C GLU A 48 1.81 13.24 7.25
N VAL A 49 1.66 11.91 7.24
CA VAL A 49 0.57 11.23 7.94
C VAL A 49 0.68 11.39 9.45
N ALA A 50 1.89 11.27 10.01
CA ALA A 50 2.11 11.47 11.44
C ALA A 50 1.75 12.90 11.88
N LEU A 51 2.12 13.91 11.08
CA LEU A 51 1.82 15.32 11.36
C LEU A 51 0.33 15.65 11.22
N ALA A 52 -0.33 15.11 10.20
CA ALA A 52 -1.73 15.46 9.92
C ALA A 52 -2.73 14.67 10.77
N PHE A 53 -2.44 13.40 11.07
CA PHE A 53 -3.40 12.47 11.65
C PHE A 53 -2.97 11.88 12.99
N HIS A 54 -1.79 12.25 13.52
CA HIS A 54 -1.22 11.66 14.74
C HIS A 54 -1.17 10.13 14.73
N SER A 55 -1.19 9.54 13.53
CA SER A 55 -1.25 8.10 13.29
C SER A 55 0.02 7.66 12.58
N SER A 56 0.40 6.39 12.74
CA SER A 56 1.58 5.85 12.06
C SER A 56 1.17 5.15 10.76
N LEU A 57 2.01 5.26 9.74
CA LEU A 57 1.81 4.58 8.46
C LEU A 57 2.74 3.36 8.43
N SER A 58 2.14 2.18 8.20
CA SER A 58 2.75 0.85 8.20
C SER A 58 2.79 0.28 6.78
N PRO A 59 3.89 0.51 6.04
CA PRO A 59 3.99 0.15 4.64
C PRO A 59 4.44 -1.30 4.40
N ILE A 60 3.84 -1.94 3.40
CA ILE A 60 4.35 -3.15 2.75
C ILE A 60 4.68 -2.79 1.30
N ILE A 61 5.94 -2.98 0.90
CA ILE A 61 6.39 -2.74 -0.48
C ILE A 61 6.58 -4.08 -1.18
N PHE A 62 5.89 -4.27 -2.31
CA PHE A 62 6.10 -5.42 -3.18
C PHE A 62 6.50 -4.99 -4.58
N THR A 63 7.37 -5.79 -5.20
CA THR A 63 7.50 -5.78 -6.66
C THR A 63 6.22 -6.33 -7.29
N LYS A 64 5.95 -5.94 -8.54
CA LYS A 64 4.78 -6.47 -9.26
C LYS A 64 4.82 -8.00 -9.31
N LYS A 65 5.99 -8.56 -9.59
CA LYS A 65 6.23 -10.01 -9.61
C LYS A 65 5.93 -10.66 -8.25
N LYS A 66 6.38 -10.06 -7.15
CA LYS A 66 6.16 -10.60 -5.80
C LYS A 66 4.68 -10.59 -5.44
N PHE A 67 3.98 -9.50 -5.73
CA PHE A 67 2.53 -9.39 -5.49
C PHE A 67 1.76 -10.47 -6.24
N ILE A 68 2.03 -10.64 -7.54
CA ILE A 68 1.38 -11.68 -8.36
C ILE A 68 1.65 -13.08 -7.80
N SER A 69 2.89 -13.39 -7.42
CA SER A 69 3.24 -14.69 -6.87
C SER A 69 2.52 -15.01 -5.55
N LYS A 70 2.13 -13.98 -4.80
CA LYS A 70 1.46 -14.08 -3.50
C LYS A 70 -0.06 -13.93 -3.59
N LYS A 71 -0.67 -13.85 -4.78
CA LYS A 71 -2.14 -13.66 -4.93
C LYS A 71 -2.99 -14.71 -4.21
N ASN A 72 -2.43 -15.88 -3.90
CA ASN A 72 -3.11 -16.94 -3.17
C ASN A 72 -2.83 -16.93 -1.66
N ASP A 73 -1.91 -16.11 -1.18
CA ASP A 73 -1.62 -15.95 0.25
C ASP A 73 -2.76 -15.18 0.92
N ASP A 74 -3.07 -15.53 2.16
CA ASP A 74 -4.19 -14.94 2.92
C ASP A 74 -4.11 -13.41 3.00
N LEU A 75 -2.91 -12.86 3.21
CA LEU A 75 -2.70 -11.41 3.25
C LEU A 75 -3.12 -10.76 1.93
N VAL A 76 -2.63 -11.23 0.78
CA VAL A 76 -2.93 -10.61 -0.51
C VAL A 76 -4.39 -10.82 -0.89
N ARG A 77 -4.98 -11.97 -0.56
CA ARG A 77 -6.42 -12.21 -0.73
C ARG A 77 -7.25 -11.24 0.09
N SER A 78 -6.88 -10.99 1.34
CA SER A 78 -7.55 -10.01 2.20
C SER A 78 -7.44 -8.60 1.63
N ILE A 79 -6.26 -8.20 1.13
CA ILE A 79 -6.05 -6.89 0.51
C ILE A 79 -6.92 -6.74 -0.75
N LEU A 80 -6.90 -7.71 -1.65
CA LEU A 80 -7.73 -7.69 -2.86
C LEU A 80 -9.23 -7.62 -2.53
N SER A 81 -9.65 -8.23 -1.42
CA SER A 81 -11.06 -8.21 -1.00
C SER A 81 -11.45 -6.89 -0.34
N ASN A 82 -10.54 -6.25 0.40
CA ASN A 82 -10.81 -5.04 1.17
C ASN A 82 -9.58 -4.10 1.13
N HIS A 83 -9.60 -3.18 0.19
CA HIS A 83 -8.62 -2.09 0.10
C HIS A 83 -9.26 -0.81 -0.43
N ILE A 84 -8.58 0.30 -0.19
CA ILE A 84 -8.89 1.60 -0.78
C ILE A 84 -7.74 1.96 -1.71
N LEU A 85 -8.00 2.04 -3.02
CA LEU A 85 -7.00 2.46 -3.98
C LEU A 85 -6.67 3.95 -3.77
N VAL A 86 -5.41 4.26 -3.50
CA VAL A 86 -4.94 5.63 -3.28
C VAL A 86 -4.31 6.19 -4.56
N ALA A 87 -3.52 5.38 -5.27
CA ALA A 87 -2.86 5.81 -6.49
C ALA A 87 -2.55 4.64 -7.44
N GLY A 88 -2.44 4.97 -8.73
CA GLY A 88 -1.93 4.04 -9.74
C GLY A 88 -3.00 3.11 -10.30
N VAL A 89 -2.60 1.87 -10.60
CA VAL A 89 -3.45 0.86 -11.24
C VAL A 89 -4.17 0.04 -10.18
N GLU A 90 -5.44 -0.29 -10.40
CA GLU A 90 -6.20 -1.25 -9.57
C GLU A 90 -5.42 -2.57 -9.40
N LEU A 91 -5.42 -3.11 -8.18
CA LEU A 91 -4.61 -4.28 -7.82
C LEU A 91 -5.00 -5.53 -8.62
N GLU A 92 -6.29 -5.67 -8.94
CA GLU A 92 -6.87 -6.76 -9.72
C GLU A 92 -6.37 -6.75 -11.17
N LYS A 93 -6.05 -5.55 -11.70
CA LYS A 93 -5.56 -5.35 -13.07
C LYS A 93 -4.06 -5.62 -13.20
N LEU A 94 -3.33 -5.83 -12.10
CA LEU A 94 -1.93 -6.22 -12.14
C LEU A 94 -1.79 -7.69 -12.58
N LYS A 95 -1.36 -7.90 -13.83
CA LYS A 95 -1.11 -9.21 -14.46
C LYS A 95 0.37 -9.49 -14.65
#